data_AF-A0A519FU72-F1
#
_entry.id   AF-A0A519FU72-F1
#
_cell.length_a   1.000
_cell.length_b   1.000
_cell.length_c   1.000
_cell.angle_alpha   90.00
_cell.angle_beta   90.00
_cell.angle_gamma   90.00
#
_symmetry.space_group_name_H-M   'P 1'
#
loop_
_entity.id
_entity.type
_entity.pdbx_description
1 polymer ?
#
loop_
_entity_poly.entity_id
_entity_poly.type
_entity_poly.pdbx_seq_one_letter_code
_entity_poly.pdbx_strand_id
1 'polypeptide(L)'
;VGVLAERATAHRPVARTLLTAAATWAVLGGRSLEREALAVEALLASDLVAARRRLTHLVGRRTEELSASEVARAVVESVAENTSDAVVSSLVWGGLLGVPGLVGHRAANTLDAMVGHRSPRYERFGWASARLDDVLNLPGSRLSAALALVLGDDPQAAWAAWRRDASGHPSPNAGPVEAAFAGALGITLGGTNEYGGTVEHRPLMGHGRAVQHRDVERAVRLARRVGAGALVVAATLARRLSHPDRETARAAVLA
;
A
#
# COMPACT_ATOMS: atom_id res chain seq x y z
N VAL A 1 -15.19 -12.60 14.73
CA VAL A 1 -15.41 -13.57 13.62
C VAL A 1 -14.12 -14.28 13.22
N GLY A 2 -13.06 -13.58 12.80
CA GLY A 2 -11.80 -14.22 12.36
C GLY A 2 -11.19 -15.21 13.36
N VAL A 3 -11.11 -14.83 14.65
CA VAL A 3 -10.60 -15.71 15.72
C VAL A 3 -11.43 -16.99 15.89
N LEU A 4 -12.76 -16.88 15.80
CA LEU A 4 -13.66 -18.02 15.95
C LEU A 4 -13.55 -18.97 14.75
N ALA A 5 -13.47 -18.43 13.53
CA ALA A 5 -13.33 -19.21 12.30
C ALA A 5 -11.99 -19.95 12.24
N GLU A 6 -10.90 -19.31 12.67
CA GLU A 6 -9.59 -19.96 12.73
C GLU A 6 -9.54 -21.05 13.80
N ARG A 7 -10.10 -20.81 15.00
CA ARG A 7 -10.22 -21.84 16.04
C ARG A 7 -11.07 -23.03 15.60
N ALA A 8 -12.17 -22.80 14.89
CA ALA A 8 -13.04 -23.85 14.38
C ALA A 8 -12.37 -24.74 13.31
N THR A 9 -11.32 -24.25 12.66
CA THR A 9 -10.58 -24.98 11.61
C THR A 9 -9.22 -25.51 12.08
N ALA A 10 -8.87 -25.34 13.36
CA ALA A 10 -7.53 -25.65 13.90
C ALA A 10 -7.05 -27.09 13.63
N HIS A 11 -7.96 -28.07 13.65
CA HIS A 11 -7.64 -29.49 13.41
C HIS A 11 -7.89 -29.96 11.97
N ARG A 12 -8.25 -29.05 11.06
CA ARG A 12 -8.62 -29.35 9.67
C ARG A 12 -7.72 -28.54 8.73
N PRO A 13 -6.53 -29.04 8.37
CA PRO A 13 -5.52 -28.26 7.64
C PRO A 13 -6.08 -27.70 6.32
N VAL A 14 -6.82 -28.50 5.55
CA VAL A 14 -7.45 -28.05 4.31
C VAL A 14 -8.45 -26.93 4.56
N ALA A 15 -9.31 -27.05 5.57
CA ALA A 15 -10.30 -26.03 5.89
C ALA A 15 -9.64 -24.72 6.35
N ARG A 16 -8.55 -24.80 7.13
CA ARG A 16 -7.78 -23.64 7.57
C ARG A 16 -7.09 -22.94 6.40
N THR A 17 -6.52 -23.70 5.46
CA THR A 17 -5.92 -23.15 4.24
C THR A 17 -6.97 -22.46 3.38
N LEU A 18 -8.13 -23.08 3.15
CA LEU A 18 -9.21 -22.48 2.38
C LEU A 18 -9.75 -21.20 3.04
N LEU A 19 -9.94 -21.22 4.36
CA LEU A 19 -10.36 -20.03 5.12
C LEU A 19 -9.35 -18.90 4.98
N THR A 20 -8.05 -19.21 5.12
CA THR A 20 -6.99 -18.21 4.99
C THR A 20 -6.95 -17.64 3.58
N ALA A 21 -6.99 -18.50 2.55
CA ALA A 21 -7.01 -18.07 1.15
C ALA A 21 -8.23 -17.20 0.83
N ALA A 22 -9.42 -17.58 1.32
CA ALA A 22 -10.65 -16.81 1.14
C ALA A 22 -10.59 -15.46 1.88
N ALA A 23 -10.07 -15.43 3.11
CA ALA A 23 -9.88 -14.21 3.87
C ALA A 23 -8.87 -13.29 3.16
N THR A 24 -7.71 -13.81 2.75
CA THR A 24 -6.71 -13.06 1.97
C THR A 24 -7.32 -12.50 0.69
N TRP A 25 -8.05 -13.32 -0.08
CA TRP A 25 -8.72 -12.85 -1.30
C TRP A 25 -9.73 -11.73 -1.01
N ALA A 26 -10.51 -11.84 0.07
CA ALA A 26 -11.53 -10.86 0.41
C ALA A 26 -10.95 -9.51 0.91
N VAL A 27 -9.79 -9.53 1.57
CA VAL A 27 -9.21 -8.29 2.14
C VAL A 27 -8.31 -7.53 1.18
N LEU A 28 -7.63 -8.20 0.25
CA LEU A 28 -6.63 -7.55 -0.60
C LEU A 28 -7.28 -6.72 -1.72
N GLY A 29 -6.88 -5.44 -1.83
CA GLY A 29 -7.40 -4.49 -2.83
C GLY A 29 -6.64 -4.45 -4.17
N GLY A 30 -5.50 -5.15 -4.29
CA GLY A 30 -4.52 -4.93 -5.36
C GLY A 30 -5.05 -5.09 -6.80
N ARG A 31 -5.93 -6.07 -7.06
CA ARG A 31 -6.49 -6.28 -8.40
C ARG A 31 -7.47 -5.18 -8.82
N SER A 32 -8.21 -4.60 -7.88
CA SER A 32 -9.11 -3.49 -8.18
C SER A 32 -8.32 -2.20 -8.39
N LEU A 33 -7.30 -1.94 -7.57
CA LEU A 33 -6.36 -0.83 -7.75
C LEU A 33 -5.70 -0.83 -9.13
N GLU A 34 -5.19 -1.99 -9.54
CA GLU A 34 -4.59 -2.19 -10.86
C GLU A 34 -5.56 -1.88 -12.00
N ARG A 35 -6.78 -2.43 -11.94
CA ARG A 35 -7.80 -2.19 -12.96
C ARG A 35 -8.15 -0.72 -13.08
N GLU A 36 -8.26 -0.01 -11.96
CA GLU A 36 -8.57 1.41 -11.95
C GLU A 36 -7.40 2.24 -12.52
N ALA A 37 -6.17 1.95 -12.11
CA ALA A 37 -4.98 2.62 -12.62
C ALA A 37 -4.82 2.46 -14.15
N LEU A 38 -4.97 1.24 -14.65
CA LEU A 38 -4.89 0.96 -16.09
C LEU A 38 -6.07 1.54 -16.88
N ALA A 39 -7.26 1.64 -16.27
CA ALA A 39 -8.39 2.33 -16.90
C ALA A 39 -8.13 3.83 -17.08
N VAL A 40 -7.50 4.49 -16.08
CA VAL A 40 -7.10 5.90 -16.21
C VAL A 40 -5.98 6.06 -17.25
N GLU A 41 -5.01 5.15 -17.27
CA GLU A 41 -3.91 5.15 -18.25
C GLU A 41 -4.42 5.04 -19.69
N ALA A 42 -5.35 4.11 -19.95
CA ALA A 42 -5.94 3.95 -21.27
C ALA A 42 -6.66 5.23 -21.75
N LEU A 43 -7.32 5.95 -20.83
CA LEU A 43 -7.98 7.21 -21.14
C LEU A 43 -7.00 8.37 -21.33
N LEU A 44 -5.83 8.36 -20.70
CA LEU A 44 -4.83 9.42 -20.84
C LEU A 44 -4.35 9.61 -22.29
N ALA A 45 -4.39 8.55 -23.09
CA ALA A 45 -4.01 8.59 -24.50
C ALA A 45 -5.10 9.16 -25.42
N SER A 46 -6.38 9.12 -25.02
CA SER A 46 -7.52 9.40 -25.91
C SER A 46 -8.50 10.47 -25.43
N ASP A 47 -8.72 10.58 -24.11
CA ASP A 47 -9.70 11.49 -23.50
C ASP A 47 -9.26 11.89 -22.09
N LEU A 48 -8.55 13.02 -22.00
CA LEU A 48 -8.05 13.57 -20.74
C LEU A 48 -9.20 13.96 -19.78
N VAL A 49 -10.34 14.42 -20.29
CA VAL A 49 -11.48 14.79 -19.45
C VAL A 49 -12.07 13.54 -18.80
N ALA A 50 -12.23 12.45 -19.55
CA ALA A 50 -12.63 11.17 -18.99
C ALA A 50 -11.59 10.62 -18.00
N ALA A 51 -10.29 10.75 -18.30
CA ALA A 51 -9.22 10.33 -17.40
C ALA A 51 -9.29 11.08 -16.05
N ARG A 52 -9.50 12.40 -16.06
CA ARG A 52 -9.69 13.22 -14.85
C ARG A 52 -10.90 12.77 -14.05
N ARG A 53 -12.05 12.54 -14.69
CA ARG A 53 -13.25 12.02 -14.01
C ARG A 53 -12.99 10.65 -13.39
N ARG A 54 -12.36 9.73 -14.13
CA ARG A 54 -12.04 8.39 -13.65
C ARG A 54 -11.05 8.41 -12.48
N LEU A 55 -10.08 9.32 -12.51
CA LEU A 55 -9.08 9.50 -11.46
C LEU A 55 -9.70 9.79 -10.08
N THR A 56 -10.88 10.41 -10.01
CA THR A 56 -11.60 10.66 -8.73
C THR A 56 -11.92 9.39 -7.93
N HIS A 57 -11.87 8.21 -8.55
CA HIS A 57 -12.02 6.94 -7.86
C HIS A 57 -10.75 6.48 -7.11
N LEU A 58 -9.61 7.11 -7.40
CA LEU A 58 -8.31 6.82 -6.77
C LEU A 58 -7.87 7.91 -5.80
N VAL A 59 -8.24 9.16 -6.04
CA VAL A 59 -7.78 10.32 -5.27
C VAL A 59 -8.93 11.17 -4.75
N GLY A 60 -8.75 11.73 -3.55
CA GLY A 60 -9.67 12.72 -2.97
C GLY A 60 -9.38 14.18 -3.35
N ARG A 61 -8.38 14.45 -4.22
CA ARG A 61 -7.99 15.79 -4.67
C ARG A 61 -8.82 16.26 -5.87
N ARG A 62 -8.86 17.57 -6.11
CA ARG A 62 -9.42 18.15 -7.34
C ARG A 62 -8.63 17.64 -8.55
N THR A 63 -9.35 17.29 -9.61
CA THR A 63 -8.80 16.64 -10.81
C THR A 63 -9.06 17.41 -12.09
N GLU A 64 -9.97 18.38 -12.06
CA GLU A 64 -10.59 19.04 -13.21
C GLU A 64 -9.58 19.78 -14.07
N GLU A 65 -8.52 20.32 -13.46
CA GLU A 65 -7.50 21.14 -14.09
C GLU A 65 -6.17 20.39 -14.29
N LEU A 66 -6.04 19.14 -13.84
CA LEU A 66 -4.77 18.41 -13.87
C LEU A 66 -4.31 18.14 -15.31
N SER A 67 -3.09 18.51 -15.66
CA SER A 67 -2.46 18.09 -16.91
C SER A 67 -2.35 16.55 -17.00
N ALA A 68 -2.11 16.02 -18.20
CA ALA A 68 -1.93 14.58 -18.39
C ALA A 68 -0.79 14.00 -17.53
N SER A 69 0.28 14.77 -17.32
CA SER A 69 1.40 14.38 -16.45
C SER A 69 0.99 14.37 -14.98
N GLU A 70 0.18 15.32 -14.53
CA GLU A 70 -0.32 15.37 -13.16
C GLU A 70 -1.38 14.29 -12.87
N VAL A 71 -2.18 13.91 -13.85
CA VAL A 71 -3.08 12.75 -13.76
C VAL A 71 -2.25 11.47 -13.65
N ALA A 72 -1.25 11.28 -14.51
CA ALA A 72 -0.36 10.12 -14.43
C ALA A 72 0.39 10.06 -13.08
N ARG A 73 0.89 11.20 -12.60
CA ARG A 73 1.50 11.34 -11.27
C ARG A 73 0.53 10.93 -10.17
N ALA A 74 -0.71 11.42 -10.20
CA ALA A 74 -1.75 11.06 -9.23
C ALA A 74 -1.95 9.54 -9.16
N VAL A 75 -2.04 8.88 -10.31
CA VAL A 75 -2.23 7.43 -10.37
C VAL A 75 -1.02 6.71 -9.79
N VAL A 76 0.20 7.14 -10.10
CA VAL A 76 1.42 6.50 -9.57
C VAL A 76 1.53 6.66 -8.05
N GLU A 77 1.25 7.87 -7.53
CA GLU A 77 1.18 8.15 -6.08
C GLU A 77 0.15 7.22 -5.42
N SER A 78 -1.08 7.16 -5.95
CA SER A 78 -2.13 6.28 -5.44
C SER A 78 -1.79 4.80 -5.53
N VAL A 79 -1.13 4.34 -6.60
CA VAL A 79 -0.70 2.94 -6.75
C VAL A 79 0.34 2.59 -5.69
N ALA A 80 1.32 3.47 -5.45
CA ALA A 80 2.35 3.25 -4.44
C ALA A 80 1.72 3.17 -3.04
N GLU A 81 0.96 4.19 -2.65
CA GLU A 81 0.31 4.29 -1.33
C GLU A 81 -0.66 3.11 -1.08
N ASN A 82 -1.62 2.87 -1.99
CA ASN A 82 -2.62 1.82 -1.78
C ASN A 82 -2.04 0.41 -1.88
N THR A 83 -0.92 0.21 -2.57
CA THR A 83 -0.23 -1.10 -2.54
C THR A 83 0.33 -1.37 -1.15
N SER A 84 0.91 -0.35 -0.50
CA SER A 84 1.33 -0.48 0.89
C SER A 84 0.14 -0.81 1.78
N ASP A 85 -0.90 0.01 1.74
CA ASP A 85 -1.94 -0.04 2.76
C ASP A 85 -2.91 -1.21 2.54
N ALA A 86 -3.41 -1.39 1.32
CA ALA A 86 -4.44 -2.40 1.03
C ALA A 86 -3.89 -3.77 0.63
N VAL A 87 -2.57 -3.93 0.50
CA VAL A 87 -1.94 -5.22 0.17
C VAL A 87 -0.86 -5.60 1.16
N VAL A 88 0.22 -4.83 1.25
CA VAL A 88 1.40 -5.23 2.03
C VAL A 88 1.11 -5.23 3.53
N SER A 89 0.49 -4.18 4.07
CA SER A 89 0.14 -4.11 5.49
C SER A 89 -0.82 -5.23 5.90
N SER A 90 -1.86 -5.51 5.09
CA SER A 90 -2.76 -6.64 5.34
C SER A 90 -2.02 -7.98 5.36
N LEU A 91 -1.08 -8.20 4.43
CA LEU A 91 -0.25 -9.41 4.40
C LEU A 91 0.68 -9.51 5.61
N VAL A 92 1.28 -8.40 6.06
CA VAL A 92 2.11 -8.38 7.28
C VAL A 92 1.30 -8.83 8.49
N TRP A 93 0.14 -8.24 8.72
CA TRP A 93 -0.73 -8.62 9.84
C TRP A 93 -1.26 -10.04 9.68
N GLY A 94 -1.55 -10.47 8.45
CA GLY A 94 -1.91 -11.85 8.15
C GLY A 94 -0.80 -12.87 8.46
N GLY A 95 0.45 -12.53 8.16
CA GLY A 95 1.60 -13.36 8.49
C GLY A 95 1.85 -13.48 9.99
N LEU A 96 1.59 -12.39 10.74
CA LEU A 96 1.77 -12.33 12.19
C LEU A 96 0.63 -12.98 12.99
N LEU A 97 -0.61 -12.73 12.59
CA LEU A 97 -1.81 -13.01 13.38
C LEU A 97 -2.84 -13.90 12.65
N GLY A 98 -2.53 -14.40 11.45
CA GLY A 98 -3.43 -15.23 10.67
C GLY A 98 -4.66 -14.49 10.14
N VAL A 99 -5.80 -15.19 10.10
CA VAL A 99 -7.08 -14.62 9.62
C VAL A 99 -7.55 -13.41 10.45
N PRO A 100 -7.42 -13.40 11.79
CA PRO A 100 -7.65 -12.21 12.61
C PRO A 100 -6.85 -10.98 12.17
N GLY A 101 -5.57 -11.17 11.81
CA GLY A 101 -4.70 -10.08 11.35
C GLY A 101 -5.17 -9.49 10.02
N LEU A 102 -5.47 -10.35 9.04
CA LEU A 102 -5.99 -9.94 7.74
C LEU A 102 -7.27 -9.09 7.87
N VAL A 103 -8.26 -9.64 8.60
CA VAL A 103 -9.57 -8.98 8.75
C VAL A 103 -9.47 -7.74 9.64
N GLY A 104 -8.68 -7.80 10.71
CA GLY A 104 -8.50 -6.70 11.66
C GLY A 104 -7.83 -5.49 11.01
N HIS A 105 -6.74 -5.71 10.27
CA HIS A 105 -6.09 -4.64 9.51
C HIS A 105 -7.04 -4.05 8.46
N ARG A 106 -7.71 -4.89 7.66
CA ARG A 106 -8.64 -4.41 6.64
C ARG A 106 -9.79 -3.61 7.22
N ALA A 107 -10.29 -3.99 8.39
CA ALA A 107 -11.34 -3.24 9.10
C ALA A 107 -10.84 -1.85 9.53
N ALA A 108 -9.63 -1.74 10.08
CA ALA A 108 -9.05 -0.46 10.45
C ALA A 108 -8.82 0.45 9.23
N ASN A 109 -8.26 -0.10 8.15
CA ASN A 109 -8.06 0.62 6.90
C ASN A 109 -9.37 1.09 6.25
N THR A 110 -10.40 0.25 6.29
CA THR A 110 -11.73 0.63 5.79
C THR A 110 -12.37 1.70 6.68
N LEU A 111 -12.19 1.62 8.00
CA LEU A 111 -12.70 2.63 8.93
C LEU A 111 -12.07 4.00 8.65
N ASP A 112 -10.75 4.05 8.42
CA ASP A 112 -10.07 5.29 8.07
C ASP A 112 -10.59 5.88 6.75
N ALA A 113 -10.75 5.05 5.71
CA ALA A 113 -11.33 5.48 4.44
C ALA A 113 -12.80 5.94 4.55
N MET A 114 -13.54 5.55 5.58
CA MET A 114 -14.94 5.96 5.76
C MET A 114 -15.11 7.21 6.63
N VAL A 115 -14.30 7.34 7.69
CA VAL A 115 -14.50 8.37 8.73
C VAL A 115 -13.22 9.11 9.14
N GLY A 116 -12.06 8.73 8.61
CA GLY A 116 -10.76 9.36 8.90
C GLY A 116 -10.57 10.73 8.27
N HIS A 117 -11.32 11.02 7.19
CA HIS A 117 -11.27 12.32 6.53
C HIS A 117 -11.83 13.42 7.45
N ARG A 118 -11.15 14.57 7.49
CA ARG A 118 -11.64 15.77 8.18
C ARG A 118 -12.88 16.30 7.47
N SER A 119 -14.05 15.82 7.88
CA SER A 119 -15.33 16.48 7.63
C SER A 119 -15.79 17.18 8.90
N PRO A 120 -16.57 18.28 8.81
CA PRO A 120 -17.19 18.92 9.98
C PRO A 120 -18.00 17.94 10.86
N ARG A 121 -18.43 16.81 10.28
CA ARG A 121 -19.17 15.75 10.96
C ARG A 121 -18.28 14.79 11.78
N TYR A 122 -17.04 14.57 11.36
CA TYR A 122 -16.15 13.54 11.92
C TYR A 122 -14.91 14.09 12.63
N GLU A 123 -14.74 15.42 12.65
CA GLU A 123 -13.60 16.12 13.26
C GLU A 123 -13.24 15.65 14.68
N ARG A 124 -14.25 15.30 15.49
CA ARG A 124 -14.06 14.89 16.90
C ARG A 124 -13.56 13.46 17.11
N PHE A 125 -13.70 12.55 16.14
CA PHE A 125 -13.34 11.13 16.32
C PHE A 125 -12.63 10.48 15.12
N GLY A 126 -12.70 11.06 13.92
CA GLY A 126 -11.98 10.58 12.74
C GLY A 126 -10.47 10.50 12.95
N TRP A 127 -9.92 11.39 13.80
CA TRP A 127 -8.50 11.40 14.14
C TRP A 127 -8.03 10.09 14.79
N ALA A 128 -8.87 9.44 15.60
CA ALA A 128 -8.50 8.21 16.28
C ALA A 128 -8.43 7.03 15.29
N SER A 129 -9.32 7.02 14.30
CA SER A 129 -9.29 6.06 13.20
C SER A 129 -8.02 6.24 12.34
N ALA A 130 -7.74 7.47 11.93
CA ALA A 130 -6.54 7.79 11.15
C ALA A 130 -5.26 7.45 11.90
N ARG A 131 -5.21 7.73 13.20
CA ARG A 131 -4.05 7.40 14.02
C ARG A 131 -3.84 5.89 14.18
N LEU A 132 -4.92 5.13 14.33
CA LEU A 132 -4.85 3.67 14.39
C LEU A 132 -4.34 3.10 13.07
N ASP A 133 -4.91 3.54 11.94
CA ASP A 133 -4.49 3.11 10.61
C ASP A 133 -3.01 3.44 10.37
N ASP A 134 -2.58 4.67 10.71
CA ASP A 134 -1.18 5.07 10.60
C ASP A 134 -0.22 4.14 11.36
N VAL A 135 -0.58 3.76 12.58
CA VAL A 135 0.23 2.86 13.40
C VAL A 135 0.25 1.45 12.81
N LEU A 136 -0.90 0.95 12.34
CA LEU A 136 -1.00 -0.38 11.76
C LEU A 136 -0.30 -0.49 10.39
N ASN A 137 -0.22 0.60 9.62
CA ASN A 137 0.47 0.63 8.33
C ASN A 137 1.98 0.88 8.45
N LEU A 138 2.51 1.24 9.62
CA LEU A 138 3.94 1.48 9.81
C LEU A 138 4.84 0.30 9.37
N PRO A 139 4.62 -0.96 9.80
CA PRO A 139 5.46 -2.06 9.36
C PRO A 139 5.28 -2.37 7.85
N GLY A 140 4.04 -2.28 7.34
CA GLY A 140 3.75 -2.56 5.94
C GLY A 140 4.33 -1.52 4.98
N SER A 141 4.34 -0.25 5.35
CA SER A 141 4.94 0.82 4.55
C SER A 141 6.46 0.67 4.44
N ARG A 142 7.13 0.30 5.54
CA ARG A 142 8.59 0.04 5.54
C ARG A 142 8.94 -1.19 4.69
N LEU A 143 8.15 -2.26 4.81
CA LEU A 143 8.33 -3.43 3.96
C LEU A 143 8.07 -3.10 2.49
N SER A 144 7.05 -2.31 2.19
CA SER A 144 6.73 -1.87 0.81
C SER A 144 7.86 -1.08 0.19
N ALA A 145 8.40 -0.10 0.92
CA ALA A 145 9.54 0.70 0.46
C ALA A 145 10.79 -0.16 0.26
N ALA A 146 11.07 -1.10 1.17
CA ALA A 146 12.20 -2.03 1.04
C ALA A 146 12.04 -2.97 -0.17
N LEU A 147 10.83 -3.49 -0.40
CA LEU A 147 10.56 -4.33 -1.56
C LEU A 147 10.61 -3.53 -2.87
N ALA A 148 10.12 -2.28 -2.88
CA ALA A 148 10.23 -1.41 -4.05
C ALA A 148 11.68 -1.08 -4.38
N LEU A 149 12.52 -0.89 -3.37
CA LEU A 149 13.97 -0.74 -3.52
C LEU A 149 14.60 -1.97 -4.17
N VAL A 150 14.30 -3.18 -3.67
CA VAL A 150 14.94 -4.42 -4.13
C VAL A 150 14.39 -4.91 -5.48
N LEU A 151 13.11 -4.69 -5.76
CA LEU A 151 12.40 -5.23 -6.93
C LEU A 151 12.16 -4.18 -8.04
N GLY A 152 12.58 -2.94 -7.78
CA GLY A 152 12.54 -1.80 -8.70
C GLY A 152 13.60 -1.85 -9.78
N ASP A 153 13.47 -0.99 -10.78
CA ASP A 153 14.42 -0.93 -11.90
C ASP A 153 15.76 -0.29 -11.48
N ASP A 154 15.75 0.58 -10.47
CA ASP A 154 16.95 1.25 -9.92
C ASP A 154 16.96 1.26 -8.37
N PRO A 155 17.59 0.25 -7.74
CA PRO A 155 17.70 0.17 -6.28
C PRO A 155 18.48 1.31 -5.62
N GLN A 156 19.49 1.85 -6.32
CA GLN A 156 20.33 2.92 -5.77
C GLN A 156 19.54 4.23 -5.71
N ALA A 157 18.83 4.55 -6.79
CA ALA A 157 17.92 5.69 -6.84
C ALA A 157 16.78 5.56 -5.82
N ALA A 158 16.18 4.37 -5.69
CA ALA A 158 15.12 4.11 -4.71
C ALA A 158 15.60 4.36 -3.26
N TRP A 159 16.79 3.86 -2.92
CA TRP A 159 17.39 4.08 -1.61
C TRP A 159 17.70 5.56 -1.35
N ALA A 160 18.31 6.23 -2.33
CA ALA A 160 18.66 7.65 -2.22
C ALA A 160 17.41 8.52 -2.02
N ALA A 161 16.35 8.27 -2.80
CA ALA A 161 15.07 8.98 -2.69
C ALA A 161 14.40 8.71 -1.34
N TRP A 162 14.31 7.45 -0.89
CA TRP A 162 13.75 7.14 0.43
C TRP A 162 14.49 7.88 1.54
N ARG A 163 15.82 7.80 1.58
CA ARG A 163 16.60 8.46 2.65
C ARG A 163 16.49 9.97 2.67
N ARG A 164 16.42 10.60 1.51
CA ARG A 164 16.47 12.07 1.38
C ARG A 164 15.08 12.70 1.50
N ASP A 165 14.07 12.09 0.87
CA ASP A 165 12.81 12.78 0.57
C ASP A 165 11.65 12.32 1.49
N ALA A 166 11.68 11.07 1.98
CA ALA A 166 10.54 10.47 2.67
C ALA A 166 10.08 11.21 3.94
N SER A 167 11.01 11.80 4.70
CA SER A 167 10.68 12.51 5.95
C SER A 167 10.00 13.85 5.73
N GLY A 168 10.04 14.40 4.50
CA GLY A 168 9.30 15.60 4.17
C GLY A 168 7.81 15.34 3.97
N HIS A 169 7.42 14.10 3.67
CA HIS A 169 6.03 13.77 3.40
C HIS A 169 5.18 13.85 4.69
N PRO A 170 3.96 14.42 4.65
CA PRO A 170 3.12 14.57 5.84
C PRO A 170 2.71 13.23 6.46
N SER A 171 2.52 12.19 5.64
CA SER A 171 2.27 10.83 6.12
C SER A 171 3.58 10.07 6.35
N PRO A 172 3.80 9.51 7.57
CA PRO A 172 4.98 8.70 7.88
C PRO A 172 4.99 7.34 7.17
N ASN A 173 3.86 6.96 6.56
CA ASN A 173 3.68 5.72 5.82
C ASN A 173 3.87 5.93 4.32
N ALA A 174 3.17 6.92 3.74
CA ALA A 174 3.22 7.16 2.30
C ALA A 174 4.59 7.67 1.84
N GLY A 175 5.26 8.53 2.62
CA GLY A 175 6.55 9.13 2.23
C GLY A 175 7.62 8.11 1.83
N PRO A 176 7.93 7.11 2.66
CA PRO A 176 8.86 6.03 2.31
C PRO A 176 8.48 5.27 1.04
N VAL A 177 7.20 4.98 0.84
CA VAL A 177 6.72 4.16 -0.27
C VAL A 177 6.75 4.95 -1.57
N GLU A 178 6.20 6.16 -1.58
CA GLU A 178 6.22 7.06 -2.74
C GLU A 178 7.66 7.42 -3.13
N ALA A 179 8.53 7.75 -2.17
CA ALA A 179 9.93 8.06 -2.46
C ALA A 179 10.69 6.85 -3.04
N ALA A 180 10.46 5.64 -2.50
CA ALA A 180 11.06 4.43 -3.04
C ALA A 180 10.55 4.13 -4.48
N PHE A 181 9.26 4.30 -4.74
CA PHE A 181 8.69 4.14 -6.09
C PHE A 181 9.24 5.20 -7.06
N ALA A 182 9.32 6.46 -6.65
CA ALA A 182 9.85 7.55 -7.47
C ALA A 182 11.29 7.27 -7.90
N GLY A 183 12.15 6.89 -6.93
CA GLY A 183 13.52 6.50 -7.20
C GLY A 183 13.63 5.25 -8.08
N ALA A 184 12.91 4.18 -7.74
CA ALA A 184 12.92 2.91 -8.47
C ALA A 184 12.48 3.05 -9.94
N LEU A 185 11.60 4.01 -10.24
CA LEU A 185 11.06 4.25 -11.58
C LEU A 185 11.80 5.37 -12.33
N GLY A 186 12.71 6.11 -11.68
CA GLY A 186 13.42 7.24 -12.27
C GLY A 186 12.49 8.40 -12.61
N ILE A 187 11.50 8.66 -11.75
CA ILE A 187 10.51 9.74 -11.89
C ILE A 187 10.51 10.65 -10.66
N THR A 188 9.81 11.78 -10.76
CA THR A 188 9.58 12.69 -9.64
C THR A 188 8.09 12.72 -9.28
N LEU A 189 7.78 12.49 -8.00
CA LEU A 189 6.44 12.57 -7.40
C LEU A 189 6.33 13.78 -6.47
N GLY A 190 5.14 14.05 -5.95
CA GLY A 190 4.85 15.21 -5.11
C GLY A 190 4.58 16.48 -5.90
N GLY A 191 4.69 17.64 -5.23
CA GLY A 191 4.34 18.94 -5.79
C GLY A 191 2.97 19.44 -5.31
N THR A 192 2.34 20.31 -6.11
CA THR A 192 1.11 21.01 -5.72
C THR A 192 -0.11 20.11 -5.94
N ASN A 193 -0.95 20.00 -4.91
CA ASN A 193 -2.23 19.31 -4.93
C ASN A 193 -3.31 20.26 -4.37
N GLU A 194 -4.54 20.18 -4.88
CA GLU A 194 -5.65 20.99 -4.39
C GLU A 194 -6.78 20.13 -3.84
N TYR A 195 -7.21 20.42 -2.61
CA TYR A 195 -8.27 19.69 -1.90
C TYR A 195 -9.35 20.66 -1.46
N GLY A 196 -10.54 20.59 -2.06
CA GLY A 196 -11.71 21.36 -1.60
C GLY A 196 -11.46 22.88 -1.44
N GLY A 197 -10.54 23.47 -2.23
CA GLY A 197 -10.15 24.88 -2.16
C GLY A 197 -8.90 25.18 -1.31
N THR A 198 -8.28 24.17 -0.70
CA THR A 198 -6.98 24.30 -0.02
C THR A 198 -5.87 23.76 -0.91
N VAL A 199 -4.80 24.53 -1.09
CA VAL A 199 -3.61 24.11 -1.83
C VAL A 199 -2.59 23.50 -0.85
N GLU A 200 -2.19 22.26 -1.11
CA GLU A 200 -1.15 21.54 -0.37
C GLU A 200 0.10 21.41 -1.25
N HIS A 201 1.23 21.87 -0.74
CA HIS A 201 2.53 21.67 -1.39
C HIS A 201 3.24 20.47 -0.76
N ARG A 202 3.21 19.33 -1.45
CA ARG A 202 3.99 18.17 -1.05
C ARG A 202 5.44 18.32 -1.52
N PRO A 203 6.42 17.92 -0.71
CA PRO A 203 7.81 17.91 -1.15
C PRO A 203 7.97 16.98 -2.36
N LEU A 204 8.89 17.35 -3.24
CA LEU A 204 9.23 16.51 -4.37
C LEU A 204 10.00 15.28 -3.86
N MET A 205 9.64 14.12 -4.39
CA MET A 205 10.27 12.84 -4.07
C MET A 205 10.85 12.23 -5.33
N GLY A 206 12.08 11.74 -5.25
CA GLY A 206 12.85 11.32 -6.43
C GLY A 206 13.65 12.46 -7.06
N HIS A 207 14.31 12.15 -8.17
CA HIS A 207 15.21 13.06 -8.89
C HIS A 207 15.16 12.82 -10.40
N GLY A 208 14.09 12.19 -10.86
CA GLY A 208 13.89 11.82 -12.25
C GLY A 208 13.09 12.87 -13.03
N ARG A 209 12.70 12.50 -14.24
CA ARG A 209 11.80 13.30 -15.06
C ARG A 209 10.38 13.34 -14.46
N ALA A 210 9.56 14.28 -14.94
CA ALA A 210 8.13 14.28 -14.66
C ALA A 210 7.46 12.97 -15.13
N VAL A 211 6.38 12.58 -14.45
CA VAL A 211 5.63 11.35 -14.73
C VAL A 211 4.95 11.44 -16.10
N GLN A 212 5.00 10.34 -16.85
CA GLN A 212 4.33 10.20 -18.14
C GLN A 212 3.28 9.09 -18.05
N HIS A 213 2.30 9.06 -18.96
CA HIS A 213 1.23 8.05 -18.96
C HIS A 213 1.78 6.61 -18.86
N ARG A 214 2.83 6.27 -19.63
CA ARG A 214 3.49 4.96 -19.61
C ARG A 214 4.09 4.54 -18.27
N ASP A 215 4.35 5.48 -17.36
CA ASP A 215 4.87 5.16 -16.03
C ASP A 215 3.80 4.57 -15.12
N VAL A 216 2.50 4.77 -15.43
CA VAL A 216 1.41 4.10 -14.71
C VAL A 216 1.54 2.59 -14.83
N GLU A 217 1.77 2.08 -16.04
CA GLU A 217 1.96 0.65 -16.25
C GLU A 217 3.23 0.13 -15.55
N ARG A 218 4.32 0.92 -15.56
CA ARG A 218 5.55 0.60 -14.83
C ARG A 218 5.31 0.53 -13.32
N ALA A 219 4.59 1.49 -12.76
CA ALA A 219 4.23 1.53 -11.34
C ALA A 219 3.35 0.34 -10.95
N VAL A 220 2.36 -0.01 -11.78
CA VAL A 220 1.53 -1.22 -11.59
C VAL A 220 2.38 -2.49 -11.60
N ARG A 221 3.35 -2.61 -12.53
CA ARG A 221 4.25 -3.77 -12.55
C ARG A 221 5.11 -3.84 -11.28
N LEU A 222 5.65 -2.72 -10.81
CA LEU A 222 6.40 -2.67 -9.56
C LEU A 222 5.51 -3.04 -8.37
N ALA A 223 4.29 -2.48 -8.29
CA ALA A 223 3.31 -2.81 -7.27
C ALA A 223 2.97 -4.31 -7.23
N ARG A 224 2.80 -4.97 -8.38
CA ARG A 224 2.60 -6.42 -8.46
C ARG A 224 3.80 -7.19 -7.88
N ARG A 225 5.03 -6.79 -8.22
CA ARG A 225 6.26 -7.40 -7.67
C ARG A 225 6.34 -7.22 -6.15
N VAL A 226 6.07 -6.01 -5.66
CA VAL A 226 6.01 -5.68 -4.23
C VAL A 226 4.96 -6.53 -3.52
N GLY A 227 3.73 -6.63 -4.05
CA GLY A 227 2.68 -7.48 -3.49
C GLY A 227 3.07 -8.97 -3.45
N ALA A 228 3.70 -9.49 -4.50
CA ALA A 228 4.20 -10.86 -4.52
C ALA A 228 5.33 -11.09 -3.50
N GLY A 229 6.28 -10.15 -3.39
CA GLY A 229 7.33 -10.18 -2.38
C GLY A 229 6.78 -10.16 -0.95
N ALA A 230 5.78 -9.31 -0.69
CA ALA A 230 5.11 -9.25 0.60
C ALA A 230 4.38 -10.55 0.95
N LEU A 231 3.76 -11.21 -0.03
CA LEU A 231 3.14 -12.53 0.15
C LEU A 231 4.17 -13.59 0.56
N VAL A 232 5.34 -13.60 -0.08
CA VAL A 232 6.44 -14.51 0.30
C VAL A 232 6.92 -14.23 1.72
N VAL A 233 7.09 -12.96 2.09
CA VAL A 233 7.49 -12.57 3.46
C VAL A 233 6.42 -13.00 4.48
N ALA A 234 5.14 -12.76 4.21
CA ALA A 234 4.05 -13.15 5.08
C ALA A 234 3.96 -14.68 5.25
N ALA A 235 4.11 -15.44 4.17
CA ALA A 235 4.08 -16.90 4.21
C ALA A 235 5.28 -17.49 4.97
N THR A 236 6.48 -16.92 4.81
CA THR A 236 7.66 -17.36 5.56
C THR A 236 7.54 -17.04 7.05
N LEU A 237 7.01 -15.86 7.38
CA LEU A 237 6.72 -15.47 8.77
C LEU A 237 5.70 -16.41 9.42
N ALA A 238 4.56 -16.66 8.76
CA ALA A 238 3.53 -17.57 9.25
C ALA A 238 4.07 -19.00 9.47
N ARG A 239 4.92 -19.48 8.55
CA ARG A 239 5.58 -20.79 8.68
C ARG A 239 6.50 -20.85 9.90
N ARG A 240 7.35 -19.84 10.11
CA ARG A 240 8.27 -19.78 11.26
C ARG A 240 7.52 -19.74 12.60
N LEU A 241 6.43 -18.98 12.66
CA LEU A 241 5.61 -18.90 13.88
C LEU A 241 4.84 -20.20 14.17
N SER A 242 4.46 -20.94 13.12
CA SER A 242 3.77 -22.25 13.25
C SER A 242 4.72 -23.41 13.58
N HIS A 243 6.00 -23.25 13.24
CA HIS A 243 7.06 -24.22 13.50
C HIS A 243 8.28 -23.50 14.08
N PRO A 244 8.22 -23.02 15.34
CA PRO A 244 9.42 -22.48 15.99
C PRO A 244 10.48 -23.60 15.96
N ASP A 245 11.65 -23.28 15.42
CA ASP A 245 12.69 -24.26 15.11
C ASP A 245 12.89 -25.24 16.27
N ARG A 246 12.74 -26.54 15.98
CA ARG A 246 12.95 -27.63 16.94
C ARG A 246 14.41 -27.70 17.43
N GLU A 247 15.31 -26.89 16.89
CA GLU A 247 16.72 -26.81 17.30
C GLU A 247 16.92 -26.17 18.68
N THR A 248 16.17 -25.12 19.02
CA THR A 248 16.24 -24.52 20.37
C THR A 248 15.66 -25.45 21.45
N ALA A 249 14.64 -26.25 21.11
CA ALA A 249 14.07 -27.23 22.02
C ALA A 249 14.98 -28.46 22.24
N ARG A 250 15.79 -28.86 21.26
CA ARG A 250 16.79 -29.95 21.42
C ARG A 250 18.03 -29.51 22.20
N ALA A 251 18.48 -28.27 22.01
CA ALA A 251 19.61 -27.72 22.78
C ALA A 251 19.29 -27.57 24.28
N ALA A 252 18.03 -27.29 24.64
CA ALA A 252 17.59 -27.17 26.03
C ALA A 252 17.32 -28.52 26.74
N VAL A 253 17.27 -29.64 26.01
CA VAL A 253 17.08 -30.99 26.57
C VAL A 253 18.40 -31.76 26.68
N LEU A 254 19.47 -31.25 26.05
CA LEU A 254 20.82 -31.83 26.08
C LEU A 254 21.81 -31.03 26.95
N ALA A 255 21.33 -30.02 27.69
CA ALA A 255 22.08 -29.26 28.70
C ALA A 255 21.47 -29.52 30.08
#